data_AF-A0A656YWA9-F1
#
_entry.id   AF-A0A656YWA9-F1
#
_cell.length_a   1.000
_cell.length_b   1.000
_cell.length_c   1.000
_cell.angle_alpha   90.00
_cell.angle_beta   90.00
_cell.angle_gamma   90.00
#
_symmetry.space_group_name_H-M   'P 1'
#
loop_
_entity.id
_entity.type
_entity.pdbx_description
1 polymer ?
#
loop_
_entity_poly.entity_id
_entity_poly.type
_entity_poly.pdbx_seq_one_letter_code
_entity_poly.pdbx_strand_id
1 'polypeptide(L)'
;MRLSSAPEGLSGFDILVSSENASIVEILSVSPPNWAGLSENETRDDTVLIRAVDLEKKVESGSENIGLGSLLLKSTSRGTTKITAEVVHMDDDEGNPIRPRLD
;
A
#
# COMPACT_ATOMS: atom_id res chain seq x y z
N MET A 1 -0.81 3.12 -5.45
CA MET A 1 -0.20 3.86 -4.32
C MET A 1 1.31 3.78 -4.48
N ARG A 2 2.07 4.80 -4.09
CA ARG A 2 3.52 4.83 -4.26
C ARG A 2 4.22 5.48 -3.06
N LEU A 3 5.42 5.01 -2.74
CA LEU A 3 6.36 5.64 -1.83
C LEU A 3 7.36 6.46 -2.65
N SER A 4 7.50 7.75 -2.36
CA SER A 4 8.35 8.66 -3.15
C SER A 4 9.83 8.27 -3.08
N SER A 5 10.32 7.90 -1.90
CA SER A 5 11.72 7.56 -1.67
C SER A 5 11.88 6.59 -0.50
N ALA A 6 12.84 5.68 -0.61
CA ALA A 6 13.32 4.83 0.47
C ALA A 6 14.86 4.92 0.56
N PRO A 7 15.41 5.93 1.26
CA PRO A 7 16.86 6.14 1.33
C PRO A 7 17.61 4.93 1.86
N GLU A 8 17.03 4.20 2.81
CA GLU A 8 17.61 2.99 3.43
C GLU A 8 16.99 1.69 2.90
N GLY A 9 16.28 1.74 1.77
CA GLY A 9 15.58 0.59 1.19
C GLY A 9 14.23 0.30 1.85
N LEU A 10 13.58 -0.79 1.43
CA LEU A 10 12.26 -1.20 1.91
C LEU A 10 12.18 -2.74 1.96
N SER A 11 12.18 -3.29 3.17
CA SER A 11 12.07 -4.74 3.36
C SER A 11 10.63 -5.25 3.32
N GLY A 12 9.66 -4.41 3.69
CA GLY A 12 8.25 -4.76 3.64
C GLY A 12 7.32 -3.72 4.24
N PHE A 13 6.02 -3.97 4.12
CA PHE A 13 4.98 -3.12 4.70
C PHE A 13 3.66 -3.87 4.94
N ASP A 14 2.87 -3.28 5.84
CA ASP A 14 1.44 -3.49 6.02
C ASP A 14 0.72 -2.14 5.85
N ILE A 15 -0.15 -2.03 4.84
CA ILE A 15 -0.94 -0.82 4.57
C ILE A 15 -2.42 -1.16 4.61
N LEU A 16 -3.16 -0.48 5.49
CA LEU A 16 -4.61 -0.55 5.56
C LEU A 16 -5.21 0.53 4.66
N VAL A 17 -5.94 0.10 3.64
CA VAL A 17 -6.69 0.98 2.75
C VAL A 17 -8.16 0.94 3.12
N SER A 18 -8.83 2.09 3.16
CA SER A 18 -10.25 2.18 3.50
C SER A 18 -10.99 3.19 2.62
N SER A 19 -12.25 2.91 2.35
CA SER A 19 -13.19 3.86 1.74
C SER A 19 -14.06 4.48 2.84
N GLU A 20 -14.16 5.82 2.89
CA GLU A 20 -15.07 6.49 3.83
C GLU A 20 -16.55 6.21 3.50
N ASN A 21 -16.86 5.80 2.26
CA ASN A 21 -18.23 5.52 1.83
C ASN A 21 -18.26 4.60 0.60
N ALA A 22 -18.45 3.29 0.83
CA ALA A 22 -18.54 2.30 -0.24
C ALA A 22 -19.80 2.42 -1.13
N SER A 23 -20.83 3.15 -0.68
CA SER A 23 -21.99 3.46 -1.52
C SER A 23 -21.68 4.46 -2.64
N ILE A 24 -20.52 5.14 -2.60
CA ILE A 24 -20.02 6.01 -3.67
C ILE A 24 -18.87 5.34 -4.44
N VAL A 25 -17.89 4.77 -3.73
CA VAL A 25 -16.75 4.05 -4.32
C VAL A 25 -16.44 2.80 -3.53
N GLU A 26 -16.55 1.64 -4.20
CA GLU A 26 -16.23 0.32 -3.69
C GLU A 26 -14.80 -0.08 -4.09
N ILE A 27 -14.03 -0.68 -3.18
CA ILE A 27 -12.74 -1.29 -3.46
C ILE A 27 -12.99 -2.74 -3.88
N LEU A 28 -12.85 -3.06 -5.17
CA LEU A 28 -13.14 -4.40 -5.69
C LEU A 28 -12.00 -5.38 -5.42
N SER A 29 -10.77 -4.93 -5.63
CA SER A 29 -9.59 -5.75 -5.45
C SER A 29 -8.34 -4.90 -5.30
N VAL A 30 -7.28 -5.55 -4.85
CA VAL A 30 -5.94 -4.99 -4.76
C VAL A 30 -4.98 -5.88 -5.54
N SER A 31 -3.97 -5.26 -6.13
CA SER A 31 -2.85 -5.98 -6.71
C SER A 31 -1.59 -5.61 -5.94
N PRO A 32 -0.81 -6.60 -5.49
CA PRO A 32 0.44 -6.35 -4.77
C PRO A 32 1.46 -5.68 -5.69
N PRO A 33 2.51 -5.06 -5.14
CA PRO A 33 3.57 -4.50 -5.94
C PRO A 33 4.38 -5.59 -6.66
N ASN A 34 4.91 -5.27 -7.83
CA ASN A 34 5.64 -6.21 -8.69
C ASN A 34 7.00 -6.68 -8.11
N TRP A 35 7.54 -5.95 -7.13
CA TRP A 35 8.78 -6.30 -6.46
C TRP A 35 8.57 -7.29 -5.30
N ALA A 36 7.33 -7.47 -4.81
CA ALA A 36 7.08 -8.34 -3.67
C ALA A 36 7.42 -9.81 -4.01
N GLY A 37 8.32 -10.40 -3.23
CA GLY A 37 8.60 -11.84 -3.28
C GLY A 37 7.55 -12.65 -2.52
N LEU A 38 6.90 -12.03 -1.53
CA LEU A 38 5.73 -12.54 -0.83
C LEU A 38 4.73 -11.41 -0.64
N SER A 39 3.45 -11.68 -0.88
CA SER A 39 2.39 -10.71 -0.61
C SER A 39 1.10 -11.42 -0.19
N GLU A 40 0.30 -10.70 0.58
CA GLU A 40 -1.01 -11.12 1.03
C GLU A 40 -1.93 -9.91 1.05
N ASN A 41 -3.22 -10.13 0.84
CA ASN A 41 -4.22 -9.11 1.09
C ASN A 41 -5.42 -9.71 1.83
N GLU A 42 -5.99 -8.92 2.74
CA GLU A 42 -7.17 -9.28 3.51
C GLU A 42 -8.23 -8.19 3.35
N THR A 43 -9.39 -8.56 2.81
CA THR A 43 -10.52 -7.64 2.63
C THR A 43 -11.54 -7.87 3.73
N ARG A 44 -11.94 -6.80 4.41
CA ARG A 44 -13.02 -6.79 5.40
C ARG A 44 -13.85 -5.52 5.24
N ASP A 45 -15.13 -5.69 4.93
CA ASP A 45 -16.07 -4.60 4.71
C ASP A 45 -15.50 -3.58 3.70
N ASP A 46 -15.38 -2.32 4.09
CA ASP A 46 -14.89 -1.22 3.25
C ASP A 46 -13.36 -1.03 3.35
N THR A 47 -12.65 -2.04 3.86
CA THR A 47 -11.20 -2.00 4.11
C THR A 47 -10.46 -3.15 3.46
N VAL A 48 -9.22 -2.89 3.07
CA VAL A 48 -8.28 -3.89 2.58
C VAL A 48 -6.91 -3.68 3.22
N LEU A 49 -6.39 -4.70 3.89
CA LEU A 49 -5.01 -4.74 4.35
C LEU A 49 -4.15 -5.35 3.25
N ILE A 50 -3.04 -4.69 2.90
CA ILE A 50 -2.06 -5.15 1.93
C ILE A 50 -0.74 -5.38 2.67
N ARG A 51 -0.21 -6.60 2.57
CA ARG A 51 1.09 -6.99 3.11
C ARG A 51 2.02 -7.35 1.97
N ALA A 52 3.26 -6.87 2.01
CA ALA A 52 4.27 -7.18 1.01
C ALA A 52 5.66 -7.27 1.65
N VAL A 53 6.47 -8.23 1.20
CA VAL A 53 7.84 -8.45 1.64
C VAL A 53 8.78 -8.54 0.43
N ASP A 54 9.89 -7.82 0.49
CA ASP A 54 10.93 -7.83 -0.52
C ASP A 54 11.96 -8.95 -0.28
N LEU A 55 11.55 -10.19 -0.52
CA LEU A 55 12.42 -11.36 -0.33
C LEU A 55 13.62 -11.38 -1.29
N GLU A 56 13.53 -10.69 -2.43
CA GLU A 56 14.52 -10.72 -3.49
C GLU A 56 15.43 -9.48 -3.51
N LYS A 57 15.29 -8.57 -2.52
CA LYS A 57 16.06 -7.32 -2.41
C LYS A 57 15.97 -6.47 -3.68
N LYS A 58 14.75 -6.27 -4.17
CA LYS A 58 14.45 -5.45 -5.35
C LYS A 58 14.28 -3.96 -5.04
N VAL A 59 14.01 -3.59 -3.79
CA VAL A 59 13.83 -2.21 -3.33
C VAL A 59 14.95 -1.84 -2.35
N GLU A 60 16.15 -1.64 -2.90
CA GLU A 60 17.34 -1.34 -2.12
C GLU A 60 17.46 0.17 -1.77
N SER A 61 18.42 0.50 -0.92
CA SER A 61 18.81 1.88 -0.58
C SER A 61 18.88 2.82 -1.79
N GLY A 62 18.24 3.98 -1.64
CA GLY A 62 18.15 5.00 -2.69
C GLY A 62 17.04 4.76 -3.71
N SER A 63 16.22 3.72 -3.56
CA SER A 63 15.07 3.49 -4.43
C SER A 63 14.06 4.63 -4.34
N GLU A 64 13.56 5.05 -5.49
CA GLU A 64 12.56 6.12 -5.61
C GLU A 64 11.32 5.61 -6.33
N ASN A 65 10.20 6.32 -6.13
CA ASN A 65 8.96 6.09 -6.83
C ASN A 65 8.50 4.62 -6.76
N ILE A 66 8.53 4.02 -5.58
CA ILE A 66 8.30 2.60 -5.34
C ILE A 66 6.79 2.34 -5.35
N GLY A 67 6.33 1.39 -6.18
CA GLY A 67 4.93 0.98 -6.16
C GLY A 67 4.58 0.25 -4.85
N LEU A 68 3.48 0.61 -4.20
CA LEU A 68 2.96 -0.07 -3.00
C LEU A 68 1.70 -0.91 -3.31
N GLY A 69 1.46 -1.18 -4.59
CA GLY A 69 0.26 -1.84 -5.09
C GLY A 69 -0.74 -0.91 -5.77
N SER A 70 -1.76 -1.50 -6.39
CA SER A 70 -2.84 -0.81 -7.09
C SER A 70 -4.20 -1.28 -6.61
N LEU A 71 -5.17 -0.36 -6.63
CA LEU A 71 -6.56 -0.63 -6.27
C LEU A 71 -7.40 -0.68 -7.54
N LEU A 72 -8.29 -1.65 -7.66
CA LEU A 72 -9.39 -1.62 -8.61
C LEU A 72 -10.61 -1.05 -7.90
N LEU A 73 -11.06 0.13 -8.33
CA LEU A 73 -12.19 0.83 -7.74
C LEU A 73 -13.39 0.78 -8.67
N LYS A 74 -14.58 0.69 -8.08
CA LYS A 74 -15.87 0.81 -8.79
C LYS A 74 -16.64 1.98 -8.22
N SER A 75 -16.97 2.94 -9.08
CA SER A 75 -17.94 3.98 -8.73
C SER A 75 -19.35 3.39 -8.77
N THR A 76 -20.07 3.53 -7.67
CA THR A 76 -21.40 2.94 -7.47
C THR A 76 -22.50 3.99 -7.49
N SER A 77 -22.18 5.25 -7.15
CA SER A 77 -23.12 6.38 -7.23
C SER A 77 -22.41 7.73 -7.43
N ARG A 78 -23.20 8.77 -7.72
CA ARG A 78 -22.71 10.14 -7.86
C ARG A 78 -22.40 10.73 -6.49
N GLY A 79 -21.19 11.25 -6.30
CA GLY A 79 -20.79 11.96 -5.09
C GLY A 79 -19.27 12.11 -5.01
N THR A 80 -18.79 12.43 -3.82
CA THR A 80 -17.37 12.46 -3.50
C THR A 80 -17.17 11.71 -2.19
N THR A 81 -16.15 10.86 -2.14
CA THR A 81 -15.71 10.13 -0.95
C THR A 81 -14.19 10.11 -0.94
N LYS A 82 -13.58 9.85 0.22
CA LYS A 82 -12.14 9.69 0.33
C LYS A 82 -11.77 8.22 0.40
N ILE A 83 -10.63 7.90 -0.21
CA ILE A 83 -9.90 6.68 0.03
C ILE A 83 -8.69 7.06 0.88
N THR A 84 -8.51 6.39 2.00
CA THR A 84 -7.35 6.58 2.89
C THR A 84 -6.45 5.37 2.83
N ALA A 85 -5.14 5.60 2.94
CA ALA A 85 -4.12 4.56 3.08
C ALA A 85 -3.31 4.86 4.33
N GLU A 86 -3.36 3.96 5.30
CA GLU A 86 -2.66 4.06 6.57
C GLU A 86 -1.54 3.03 6.62
N VAL A 87 -0.33 3.48 6.97
CA VAL A 87 0.80 2.58 7.21
C VAL A 87 0.67 2.02 8.61
N VAL A 88 0.33 0.73 8.70
CA VAL A 88 0.29 -0.02 9.96
C VAL A 88 1.70 -0.40 10.37
N HIS A 89 2.50 -0.85 9.40
CA HIS A 89 3.89 -1.23 9.56
C HIS A 89 4.64 -1.01 8.25
N MET A 90 5.91 -0.61 8.32
CA MET A 90 6.79 -0.44 7.17
C MET A 90 8.22 -0.34 7.70
N ASP A 91 9.11 -1.17 7.19
CA ASP A 91 10.50 -1.24 7.66
C ASP A 91 11.48 -1.12 6.48
N ASP A 92 12.66 -0.55 6.75
CA ASP A 92 13.78 -0.51 5.81
C ASP A 92 14.52 -1.85 5.72
N ASP A 93 15.58 -1.93 4.91
CA ASP A 93 16.35 -3.15 4.72
C ASP A 93 17.12 -3.62 5.97
N GLU A 94 17.31 -2.72 6.95
CA GLU A 94 17.93 -3.03 8.23
C GLU A 94 16.91 -3.36 9.34
N GLY A 95 15.61 -3.28 9.04
CA GLY A 95 14.52 -3.53 9.99
C GLY A 95 14.19 -2.32 10.87
N ASN A 96 14.62 -1.10 10.50
CA ASN A 96 14.20 0.12 11.18
C ASN A 96 12.85 0.60 10.62
N PRO A 97 11.96 1.14 11.47
CA PRO A 97 10.65 1.58 11.05
C PRO A 97 10.71 2.82 10.15
N ILE A 98 10.04 2.75 9.00
CA ILE A 98 9.80 3.86 8.09
C ILE A 98 8.46 4.52 8.45
N ARG A 99 8.49 5.84 8.61
CA ARG A 99 7.28 6.68 8.78
C ARG A 99 7.16 7.63 7.60
N PRO A 100 6.49 7.21 6.50
CA PRO A 100 6.39 8.04 5.31
C PRO A 100 5.56 9.29 5.59
N ARG A 101 5.86 10.35 4.86
CA ARG A 101 5.14 11.62 4.91
C ARG A 101 4.35 11.80 3.62
N LEU A 102 3.21 12.46 3.72
CA LEU A 102 2.48 12.96 2.56
C LEU A 102 3.16 14.26 2.15
N ASP A 103 3.78 14.23 0.98
CA ASP A 103 4.38 15.40 0.32
C ASP A 103 3.38 16.01 -0.68
#